data_AF-A0A812QU09-F1
#
_entry.id   AF-A0A812QU09-F1
#
_cell.length_a   1.000
_cell.length_b   1.000
_cell.length_c   1.000
_cell.angle_alpha   90.00
_cell.angle_beta   90.00
_cell.angle_gamma   90.00
#
_symmetry.space_group_name_H-M   'P 1'
#
loop_
_entity.id
_entity.type
_entity.pdbx_description
1 polymer ?
#
loop_
_entity_poly.entity_id
_entity_poly.type
_entity_poly.pdbx_seq_one_letter_code
_entity_poly.pdbx_strand_id
1 'polypeptide(L)'
;MAFAESAAVFESRAREIGLSDDVFKALKEEGLDSMANFAFGCSHVPGSSNEDNFLSMLKKALKRDPSLAETARLRRLFHESYAVVAADLKASVEQSDESGVRKLAKAQQARLQGICIARV
;
A
#
# COMPACT_ATOMS: atom_id res chain seq x y z
N MET A 1 3.04 4.11 -6.04
CA MET A 1 2.00 4.69 -5.16
C MET A 1 0.61 4.86 -5.78
N ALA A 2 0.41 4.89 -7.11
CA ALA A 2 -0.95 5.12 -7.66
C ALA A 2 -1.96 3.96 -7.48
N PHE A 3 -1.50 2.71 -7.36
CA PHE A 3 -2.38 1.55 -7.28
C PHE A 3 -2.99 1.34 -5.88
N ALA A 4 -2.20 1.52 -4.83
CA ALA A 4 -2.63 1.31 -3.44
C ALA A 4 -3.55 2.43 -2.92
N GLU A 5 -3.47 3.64 -3.49
CA GLU A 5 -4.29 4.79 -3.14
C GLU A 5 -5.63 4.84 -3.91
N SER A 6 -5.82 3.96 -4.91
CA SER A 6 -7.00 4.00 -5.76
C SER A 6 -8.22 3.35 -5.08
N ALA A 7 -9.27 4.15 -4.84
CA ALA A 7 -10.53 3.66 -4.27
C ALA A 7 -11.24 2.62 -5.16
N ALA A 8 -11.12 2.75 -6.49
CA ALA A 8 -11.72 1.81 -7.44
C ALA A 8 -11.09 0.42 -7.36
N VAL A 9 -9.77 0.36 -7.15
CA VAL A 9 -9.04 -0.90 -6.95
C VAL A 9 -9.51 -1.56 -5.65
N PHE A 10 -9.61 -0.78 -4.58
CA PHE A 10 -10.07 -1.28 -3.28
C PHE A 10 -11.49 -1.87 -3.35
N GLU A 11 -12.42 -1.21 -4.06
CA GLU A 11 -13.78 -1.73 -4.27
C GLU A 11 -13.80 -3.04 -5.07
N SER A 12 -13.03 -3.12 -6.16
CA SER A 12 -12.94 -4.33 -6.99
C SER A 12 -12.44 -5.52 -6.16
N ARG A 13 -11.41 -5.31 -5.32
CA ARG A 13 -10.84 -6.37 -4.48
C ARG A 13 -11.76 -6.79 -3.34
N ALA A 14 -12.47 -5.83 -2.71
CA ALA A 14 -13.48 -6.14 -1.71
C ALA A 14 -14.60 -7.03 -2.28
N ARG A 15 -15.03 -6.75 -3.51
CA ARG A 15 -16.04 -7.54 -4.23
C ARG A 15 -15.56 -8.95 -4.58
N GLU A 16 -14.31 -9.08 -5.05
CA GLU A 16 -13.70 -10.39 -5.38
C GLU A 16 -13.56 -11.32 -4.17
N ILE A 17 -13.34 -10.76 -2.98
CA ILE A 17 -13.26 -11.52 -1.72
C ILE A 17 -14.67 -11.90 -1.21
N GLY A 18 -15.72 -11.32 -1.77
CA GLY A 18 -17.11 -11.56 -1.38
C GLY A 18 -17.51 -10.78 -0.12
N LEU A 19 -16.96 -9.57 0.06
CA LEU A 19 -17.44 -8.64 1.08
C LEU A 19 -18.78 -8.04 0.63
N SER A 20 -19.72 -7.85 1.56
CA SER A 20 -20.99 -7.19 1.24
C SER A 20 -20.78 -5.68 1.06
N ASP A 21 -21.55 -5.09 0.15
CA ASP A 21 -21.49 -3.65 -0.16
C ASP A 21 -21.77 -2.78 1.09
N ASP A 22 -22.59 -3.27 2.03
CA ASP A 22 -22.87 -2.59 3.30
C ASP A 22 -21.62 -2.46 4.19
N VAL A 23 -20.80 -3.52 4.26
CA VAL A 23 -19.55 -3.49 5.04
C VAL A 23 -18.53 -2.58 4.37
N PHE A 24 -18.46 -2.61 3.04
CA PHE A 24 -17.60 -1.69 2.29
C PHE A 24 -18.00 -0.23 2.50
N LYS A 25 -19.30 0.07 2.49
CA LYS A 25 -19.80 1.42 2.77
C LYS A 25 -19.43 1.88 4.18
N ALA A 26 -19.57 1.02 5.19
CA ALA A 26 -19.19 1.34 6.56
C ALA A 26 -17.68 1.66 6.69
N LEU A 27 -16.81 0.89 6.00
CA LEU A 27 -15.38 1.17 5.93
C LEU A 27 -15.09 2.53 5.27
N LYS A 28 -15.79 2.85 4.19
CA LYS A 28 -15.64 4.12 3.47
C LYS A 28 -16.09 5.33 4.30
N GLU A 29 -17.15 5.20 5.09
CA GLU A 29 -17.63 6.26 5.98
C GLU A 29 -16.61 6.67 7.05
N GLU A 30 -15.77 5.72 7.50
CA GLU A 30 -14.69 5.98 8.46
C GLU A 30 -13.36 6.38 7.79
N GLY A 31 -13.35 6.55 6.46
CA GLY A 31 -12.16 6.96 5.71
C GLY A 31 -11.19 5.82 5.36
N LEU A 32 -11.62 4.56 5.47
CA LEU A 32 -10.87 3.39 4.99
C LEU A 32 -11.28 3.09 3.54
N ASP A 33 -10.98 4.03 2.65
CA ASP A 33 -11.40 4.05 1.25
C ASP A 33 -10.35 3.53 0.26
N SER A 34 -9.11 3.30 0.73
CA SER A 34 -7.98 2.84 -0.08
C SER A 34 -7.21 1.71 0.61
N MET A 35 -6.49 0.90 -0.18
CA MET A 35 -5.64 -0.17 0.35
C MET A 35 -4.54 0.39 1.27
N ALA A 36 -4.01 1.57 0.95
CA ALA A 36 -3.04 2.26 1.79
C ALA A 36 -3.63 2.64 3.16
N ASN A 37 -4.78 3.32 3.18
CA ASN A 37 -5.46 3.70 4.43
C ASN A 37 -5.85 2.47 5.25
N PHE A 38 -6.28 1.39 4.58
CA PHE A 38 -6.63 0.14 5.24
C PHE A 38 -5.41 -0.58 5.84
N ALA A 39 -4.27 -0.60 5.13
CA ALA A 39 -3.04 -1.22 5.61
C ALA A 39 -2.41 -0.48 6.80
N PHE A 40 -2.50 0.86 6.83
CA PHE A 40 -1.94 1.68 7.92
C PHE A 40 -2.94 1.98 9.05
N GLY A 41 -4.24 1.76 8.83
CA GLY A 41 -5.30 2.03 9.82
C GLY A 41 -5.28 1.13 11.06
N CYS A 42 -4.46 0.07 11.06
CA CYS A 42 -4.27 -0.79 12.22
C CYS A 42 -2.78 -1.06 12.44
N SER A 43 -2.28 -0.89 13.67
CA SER A 43 -0.91 -1.25 14.07
C SER A 43 -0.70 -2.77 14.19
N HIS A 44 -1.39 -3.57 13.38
CA HIS A 44 -1.23 -5.01 13.36
C HIS A 44 -0.06 -5.40 12.47
N VAL A 45 0.99 -5.92 13.09
CA VAL A 45 2.18 -6.42 12.39
C VAL A 45 1.95 -7.90 12.02
N PRO A 46 2.16 -8.30 10.75
CA PRO A 46 2.08 -9.69 10.35
C PRO A 46 3.03 -10.55 11.21
N GLY A 47 2.48 -11.51 11.95
CA GLY A 47 3.23 -12.38 12.87
C GLY A 47 3.05 -12.06 14.36
N SER A 48 2.33 -10.99 14.70
CA SER A 48 1.89 -10.75 16.08
C SER A 48 0.62 -11.56 16.39
N SER A 49 0.60 -12.28 17.52
CA SER A 49 -0.57 -13.04 17.99
C SER A 49 -1.73 -12.16 18.49
N ASN A 50 -1.51 -10.85 18.61
CA ASN A 50 -2.51 -9.92 19.14
C ASN A 50 -3.40 -9.38 18.02
N GLU A 51 -4.57 -9.99 17.86
CA GLU A 51 -5.61 -9.56 16.91
C GLU A 51 -6.58 -8.52 17.47
N ASP A 52 -6.49 -8.20 18.76
CA ASP A 52 -7.41 -7.27 19.44
C ASP A 52 -7.46 -5.88 18.80
N ASN A 53 -6.33 -5.39 18.30
CA ASN A 53 -6.26 -4.09 17.61
C ASN A 53 -7.00 -4.11 16.27
N PHE A 54 -6.96 -5.24 15.56
CA PHE A 54 -7.68 -5.41 14.31
C PHE A 54 -9.18 -5.53 14.57
N LEU A 55 -9.57 -6.36 15.54
CA LEU A 55 -10.97 -6.53 15.93
C LEU A 55 -11.58 -5.23 16.46
N SER A 56 -10.86 -4.48 17.28
CA SER A 56 -11.35 -3.18 17.79
C SER A 56 -11.50 -2.13 16.69
N MET A 57 -10.59 -2.11 15.70
CA MET A 57 -10.74 -1.26 14.51
C MET A 57 -11.97 -1.66 13.70
N LEU A 58 -12.18 -2.95 13.45
CA LEU A 58 -13.37 -3.45 12.75
C LEU A 58 -14.67 -3.13 13.50
N LYS A 59 -14.69 -3.27 14.83
CA LYS A 59 -15.87 -2.91 15.64
C LYS A 59 -16.19 -1.42 15.56
N LYS A 60 -15.17 -0.56 15.57
CA LYS A 60 -15.35 0.89 15.37
C LYS A 60 -15.89 1.17 13.97
N ALA A 61 -15.33 0.51 12.95
CA ALA A 61 -15.71 0.75 11.58
C ALA A 61 -17.12 0.27 11.22
N LEU A 62 -17.49 -0.93 11.67
CA LEU A 62 -18.79 -1.51 11.38
C LEU A 62 -19.88 -1.05 12.37
N LYS A 63 -19.51 -0.44 13.51
CA LYS A 63 -20.41 -0.09 14.62
C LYS A 63 -21.24 -1.29 15.14
N ARG A 64 -20.77 -2.51 14.86
CA ARG A 64 -21.32 -3.80 15.28
C ARG A 64 -20.21 -4.82 15.48
N ASP A 65 -20.52 -5.93 16.14
CA ASP A 65 -19.63 -7.08 16.20
C ASP A 65 -19.59 -7.79 14.82
N PRO A 66 -18.40 -7.95 14.21
CA PRO A 66 -18.25 -8.65 12.95
C PRO A 66 -18.45 -10.16 13.15
N SER A 67 -19.10 -10.82 12.19
CA SER A 67 -19.18 -12.28 12.20
C SER A 67 -17.80 -12.92 11.95
N LEU A 68 -17.66 -14.19 12.29
CA LEU A 68 -16.41 -14.94 12.07
C LEU A 68 -16.03 -14.99 10.59
N ALA A 69 -17.04 -15.14 9.71
CA ALA A 69 -16.85 -15.17 8.27
C ALA A 69 -16.42 -13.81 7.69
N GLU A 70 -17.02 -12.72 8.16
CA GLU A 70 -16.64 -11.35 7.77
C GLU A 70 -15.23 -11.03 8.25
N THR A 71 -14.88 -11.40 9.48
CA THR A 71 -13.55 -11.22 10.04
C THR A 71 -12.49 -11.95 9.19
N ALA A 72 -12.74 -13.18 8.76
CA ALA A 72 -11.83 -13.93 7.90
C ALA A 72 -11.62 -13.24 6.53
N ARG A 73 -12.70 -12.72 5.92
CA ARG A 73 -12.64 -11.98 4.66
C ARG A 73 -11.89 -10.65 4.79
N LEU A 74 -12.16 -9.90 5.85
CA LEU A 74 -11.51 -8.63 6.16
C LEU A 74 -10.01 -8.82 6.46
N ARG A 75 -9.65 -9.89 7.17
CA ARG A 75 -8.25 -10.25 7.44
C ARG A 75 -7.50 -10.55 6.15
N ARG A 76 -8.12 -11.30 5.23
CA ARG A 76 -7.54 -11.54 3.89
C ARG A 76 -7.31 -10.22 3.14
N LEU A 77 -8.31 -9.34 3.11
CA LEU A 77 -8.20 -8.02 2.47
C LEU A 77 -7.10 -7.16 3.11
N PHE A 78 -6.93 -7.22 4.43
CA PHE A 78 -5.89 -6.49 5.16
C PHE A 78 -4.49 -6.96 4.79
N HIS A 79 -4.23 -8.27 4.84
CA HIS A 79 -2.93 -8.82 4.46
C HIS A 79 -2.58 -8.56 3.00
N GLU A 80 -3.57 -8.61 2.12
CA GLU A 80 -3.39 -8.30 0.71
C GLU A 80 -3.02 -6.82 0.51
N SER A 81 -3.76 -5.92 1.16
CA SER A 81 -3.47 -4.48 1.12
C SER A 81 -2.07 -4.18 1.67
N TYR A 82 -1.69 -4.81 2.78
CA TYR A 82 -0.36 -4.69 3.37
C TYR A 82 0.75 -5.17 2.42
N ALA A 83 0.57 -6.31 1.75
CA ALA A 83 1.55 -6.83 0.79
C ALA A 83 1.74 -5.89 -0.41
N VAL A 84 0.64 -5.34 -0.94
CA VAL A 84 0.67 -4.37 -2.04
C VAL A 84 1.41 -3.09 -1.63
N VAL A 85 1.08 -2.54 -0.45
CA VAL A 85 1.73 -1.33 0.07
C VAL A 85 3.21 -1.58 0.37
N ALA A 86 3.56 -2.72 0.97
CA ALA A 86 4.95 -3.07 1.26
C ALA A 86 5.79 -3.21 -0.02
N ALA A 87 5.24 -3.82 -1.07
CA ALA A 87 5.90 -3.93 -2.37
C ALA A 87 6.10 -2.56 -3.03
N ASP A 88 5.10 -1.69 -2.95
CA ASP A 88 5.15 -0.33 -3.50
C ASP A 88 6.16 0.56 -2.74
N LEU A 89 6.21 0.46 -1.41
CA LEU A 89 7.22 1.12 -0.58
C LEU A 89 8.63 0.66 -0.94
N LYS A 90 8.83 -0.65 -1.09
CA LYS A 90 10.12 -1.22 -1.49
C LYS A 90 10.56 -0.69 -2.86
N ALA A 91 9.65 -0.70 -3.84
CA ALA A 91 9.93 -0.18 -5.17
C ALA A 91 10.28 1.31 -5.17
N SER A 92 9.61 2.12 -4.34
CA SER A 92 9.88 3.56 -4.18
C SER A 92 11.28 3.82 -3.62
N VAL A 93 11.69 3.03 -2.62
CA VAL A 93 13.05 3.11 -2.04
C VAL A 93 14.09 2.69 -3.08
N GLU A 94 13.92 1.55 -3.74
CA GLU A 94 14.88 1.03 -4.73
C GLU A 94 15.01 1.94 -5.98
N GLN A 95 13.93 2.57 -6.45
CA GLN A 95 13.97 3.52 -7.58
C GLN A 95 14.75 4.81 -7.28
N SER A 96 14.81 5.20 -6.00
CA SER A 96 15.53 6.41 -5.58
C SER A 96 17.05 6.26 -5.74
N ASP A 97 17.58 5.06 -5.54
CA ASP A 97 19.02 4.76 -5.63
C ASP A 97 19.54 4.78 -7.08
N GLU A 98 18.78 4.22 -8.03
CA GLU A 98 19.20 4.12 -9.44
C GLU A 98 19.22 5.48 -10.15
N SER A 99 18.34 6.40 -9.72
CA SER A 99 18.21 7.76 -10.24
C SER A 99 19.45 8.62 -9.96
N GLY A 100 20.14 8.38 -8.84
CA GLY A 100 21.40 9.05 -8.48
C GLY A 100 22.57 8.59 -9.35
N VAL A 101 22.69 7.28 -9.58
CA VAL A 101 23.79 6.68 -10.34
C VAL A 101 23.75 7.09 -11.83
N ARG A 102 22.56 7.11 -12.45
CA ARG A 102 22.43 7.55 -13.86
C ARG A 102 22.78 9.03 -14.07
N LYS A 103 22.51 9.90 -13.09
CA LYS A 103 22.84 11.34 -13.16
C LYS A 103 24.35 11.57 -13.07
N LEU A 104 25.06 10.80 -12.23
CA LEU A 104 26.52 10.85 -12.14
C LEU A 104 27.21 10.35 -13.43
N ALA A 105 26.70 9.26 -14.02
CA ALA A 105 27.26 8.72 -15.27
C ALA A 105 27.18 9.71 -16.46
N LYS A 106 26.05 10.42 -16.62
CA LYS A 106 25.90 11.45 -17.66
C LYS A 106 26.81 12.67 -17.40
N ALA A 107 26.97 13.09 -16.15
CA ALA A 107 27.84 14.21 -15.80
C ALA A 107 29.33 13.89 -16.04
N GLN A 108 29.78 12.65 -15.76
CA GLN A 108 31.14 12.22 -16.08
C GLN A 108 31.38 12.06 -17.59
N GLN A 109 30.42 11.54 -18.36
CA GLN A 109 30.54 11.46 -19.82
C GLN A 109 30.63 12.84 -20.49
N ALA A 110 29.84 13.81 -20.05
CA ALA A 110 29.89 15.18 -20.58
C ALA A 110 31.24 15.87 -20.30
N ARG A 111 31.84 15.62 -19.13
CA ARG A 111 33.16 16.17 -18.78
C ARG A 111 34.30 15.57 -19.60
N LEU A 112 34.24 14.28 -19.91
CA LEU A 112 35.26 13.62 -20.74
C LEU A 112 35.17 14.04 -22.22
N GLN A 113 33.97 14.28 -22.75
CA GLN A 113 33.78 14.75 -24.13
C GLN A 113 34.27 16.20 -24.35
N GLY A 114 34.21 17.06 -23.32
CA GLY A 114 34.73 18.43 -23.41
C GLY A 114 36.26 18.54 -23.42
N ILE A 115 36.98 17.55 -22.87
CA ILE A 115 38.45 17.55 -22.81
C ILE A 115 39.08 17.18 -24.17
N CYS A 116 38.38 16.41 -25.00
CA CYS A 116 38.89 15.99 -26.31
C CYS A 116 38.84 17.07 -27.41
N ILE A 117 38.12 18.18 -27.20
CA ILE A 117 37.93 19.23 -28.24
C ILE A 117 38.96 20.36 -28.10
N ALA A 118 39.68 20.46 -26.97
CA ALA A 118 40.60 21.56 -26.68
C ALA A 118 42.09 21.28 -27.03
N ARG A 119 42.39 20.25 -27.85
CA ARG A 119 43.76 19.89 -28.20
C ARG A 119 43.97 19.61 -29.69
N VAL A 120 43.48 20.52 -30.54
CA VAL A 120 43.89 20.65 -31.94
C VAL A 120 44.27 22.10 -32.20
#